data_AF-A0A496UTM4-F1
#
_entry.id   AF-A0A496UTM4-F1
#
_cell.length_a   1.000
_cell.length_b   1.000
_cell.length_c   1.000
_cell.angle_alpha   90.00
_cell.angle_beta   90.00
_cell.angle_gamma   90.00
#
_symmetry.space_group_name_H-M   'P 1'
#
loop_
_entity.id
_entity.type
_entity.pdbx_description
1 polymer ?
#
loop_
_entity_poly.entity_id
_entity_poly.type
_entity_poly.pdbx_seq_one_letter_code
_entity_poly.pdbx_strand_id
1 'polypeptide(L)'
;MSLARKQALISGSVWLVITVIFAVNFFSIGAEDFASPAGTRARGLAGAIILPGYIINFFILWWSRRGRRAGDLDERDKAIELRASEQTMIVILMVVFLFGIGLYETHLESGTVPVGWLYLLSYGMVALVSLVHPVLSLINDFAGHADG
;
A
#
# COMPACT_ATOMS: atom_id res chain seq x y z
N MET A 1 -1.49 17.77 17.56
CA MET A 1 -1.32 16.61 16.65
C MET A 1 -0.37 17.04 15.55
N SER A 2 0.79 16.37 15.39
CA SER A 2 1.79 16.79 14.40
C SER A 2 1.21 16.70 12.97
N LEU A 3 1.70 17.55 12.07
CA LEU A 3 1.26 17.56 10.68
C LEU A 3 1.60 16.23 9.99
N ALA A 4 2.77 15.65 10.31
CA ALA A 4 3.17 14.30 9.87
C ALA A 4 2.14 13.23 10.27
N ARG A 5 1.70 13.23 11.53
CA ARG A 5 0.65 12.30 12.02
C ARG A 5 -0.67 12.47 11.26
N LYS A 6 -1.09 13.72 11.03
CA LYS A 6 -2.32 14.00 10.29
C LYS A 6 -2.23 13.50 8.85
N GLN A 7 -1.08 13.68 8.18
CA GLN A 7 -0.85 13.20 6.83
C GLN A 7 -0.84 11.67 6.75
N ALA A 8 -0.14 11.02 7.67
CA ALA A 8 -0.08 9.57 7.74
C ALA A 8 -1.47 8.97 7.99
N LEU A 9 -2.31 9.57 8.84
CA LEU A 9 -3.69 9.12 9.03
C LEU A 9 -4.57 9.27 7.79
N ILE A 10 -4.49 10.41 7.09
CA ILE A 10 -5.27 10.62 5.87
C ILE A 10 -4.82 9.62 4.80
N SER A 11 -3.51 9.53 4.57
CA SER A 11 -2.93 8.60 3.59
C SER A 11 -3.29 7.14 3.91
N GLY A 12 -3.07 6.71 5.16
CA GLY A 12 -3.40 5.37 5.61
C GLY A 12 -4.89 5.04 5.46
N SER A 13 -5.78 5.98 5.80
CA SER A 13 -7.23 5.77 5.65
C SER A 13 -7.64 5.61 4.18
N VAL A 14 -7.08 6.44 3.30
CA VAL A 14 -7.34 6.37 1.86
C VAL A 14 -6.84 5.05 1.28
N TRP A 15 -5.60 4.67 1.58
CA TRP A 15 -5.03 3.42 1.08
C TRP A 15 -5.69 2.18 1.69
N LEU A 16 -6.22 2.27 2.91
CA LEU A 16 -7.01 1.19 3.50
C LEU A 16 -8.29 0.97 2.68
N VAL A 17 -9.04 2.04 2.39
CA VAL A 17 -10.26 1.97 1.57
C VAL A 17 -9.94 1.42 0.18
N ILE A 18 -8.89 1.93 -0.48
CA ILE A 18 -8.44 1.45 -1.80
C ILE A 18 -8.09 -0.04 -1.75
N THR A 19 -7.33 -0.47 -0.75
CA THR A 19 -6.91 -1.87 -0.58
C THR A 19 -8.13 -2.78 -0.38
N VAL A 20 -9.07 -2.38 0.46
CA VAL A 20 -10.31 -3.14 0.72
C VAL A 20 -11.16 -3.24 -0.54
N ILE A 21 -11.40 -2.13 -1.25
CA ILE A 21 -12.20 -2.13 -2.49
C ILE A 21 -11.54 -3.04 -3.54
N PHE A 22 -10.22 -2.93 -3.71
CA PHE A 22 -9.48 -3.77 -4.64
C PHE A 22 -9.56 -5.25 -4.27
N ALA A 23 -9.31 -5.60 -3.00
CA ALA A 23 -9.38 -6.97 -2.52
C ALA A 23 -10.78 -7.57 -2.71
N VAL A 24 -11.83 -6.84 -2.30
CA VAL A 24 -13.21 -7.28 -2.49
C VAL A 24 -13.51 -7.49 -3.97
N ASN A 25 -13.12 -6.56 -4.85
CA ASN A 25 -13.36 -6.70 -6.28
C ASN A 25 -12.64 -7.93 -6.87
N PHE A 26 -11.36 -8.12 -6.53
CA PHE A 26 -10.57 -9.24 -7.03
C PHE A 26 -11.14 -10.59 -6.56
N PHE A 27 -11.37 -10.75 -5.25
CA PHE A 27 -11.85 -12.02 -4.70
C PHE A 27 -13.31 -12.33 -5.06
N SER A 28 -14.13 -11.31 -5.35
CA SER A 28 -15.51 -11.54 -5.83
C SER A 28 -15.58 -12.03 -7.27
N ILE A 29 -14.58 -11.66 -8.10
CA ILE A 29 -14.49 -12.09 -9.50
C ILE A 29 -13.76 -13.42 -9.59
N GLY A 30 -12.72 -13.62 -8.78
CA GLY A 30 -11.84 -14.78 -8.86
C GLY A 30 -10.67 -14.57 -9.82
N ALA A 31 -9.57 -15.28 -9.57
CA ALA A 31 -8.32 -15.08 -10.31
C ALA A 31 -8.44 -15.44 -11.80
N GLU A 32 -9.17 -16.49 -12.13
CA GLU A 32 -9.32 -16.96 -13.52
C GLU A 32 -10.10 -15.95 -14.37
N ASP A 33 -11.26 -15.51 -13.87
CA ASP A 33 -12.11 -14.55 -14.56
C ASP A 33 -11.49 -13.15 -14.64
N PHE A 34 -10.65 -12.78 -13.68
CA PHE A 34 -9.92 -11.52 -13.71
C PHE A 34 -8.92 -11.44 -14.87
N ALA A 35 -8.36 -12.57 -15.28
CA ALA A 35 -7.45 -12.67 -16.42
C ALA A 35 -8.16 -12.86 -17.77
N SER A 36 -9.45 -13.21 -17.74
CA SER A 36 -10.25 -13.43 -18.95
C SER A 36 -10.46 -12.15 -19.78
N PRO A 37 -10.86 -12.26 -21.06
CA PRO A 37 -11.28 -11.10 -21.84
C PRO A 37 -12.42 -10.31 -21.20
N ALA A 38 -13.34 -10.99 -20.49
CA ALA A 38 -14.42 -10.35 -19.75
C ALA A 38 -13.90 -9.52 -18.56
N GLY A 39 -12.78 -9.93 -17.96
CA GLY A 39 -12.07 -9.24 -16.89
C GLY A 39 -11.37 -7.94 -17.32
N THR A 40 -11.37 -7.57 -18.60
CA THR A 40 -10.73 -6.32 -19.08
C THR A 40 -11.26 -5.08 -18.37
N ARG A 41 -12.58 -5.01 -18.14
CA ARG A 41 -13.19 -3.90 -17.39
C ARG A 41 -12.75 -3.90 -15.92
N ALA A 42 -12.66 -5.07 -15.29
CA ALA A 42 -12.22 -5.20 -13.90
C ALA A 42 -10.76 -4.77 -13.72
N ARG A 43 -9.88 -5.16 -14.65
CA ARG A 43 -8.48 -4.70 -14.69
C ARG A 43 -8.37 -3.18 -14.84
N GLY A 44 -9.18 -2.60 -15.73
CA GLY A 44 -9.26 -1.15 -15.90
C GLY A 44 -9.76 -0.45 -14.63
N LEU A 45 -10.78 -1.00 -13.96
CA LEU A 45 -11.29 -0.48 -12.69
C LEU A 45 -10.25 -0.59 -11.58
N ALA A 46 -9.53 -1.70 -11.47
CA ALA A 46 -8.46 -1.87 -10.48
C ALA A 46 -7.36 -0.81 -10.64
N GLY A 47 -6.93 -0.54 -11.87
CA GLY A 47 -6.01 0.57 -12.16
C GLY A 47 -6.60 1.93 -11.81
N ALA A 48 -7.88 2.16 -12.12
CA ALA A 48 -8.57 3.41 -11.81
C ALA A 48 -8.76 3.63 -10.30
N ILE A 49 -8.93 2.58 -9.50
CA ILE A 49 -9.09 2.64 -8.04
C ILE A 49 -7.79 3.09 -7.35
N ILE A 50 -6.62 2.73 -7.90
CA ILE A 50 -5.32 3.11 -7.36
C ILE A 50 -5.00 4.60 -7.62
N LEU A 51 -5.48 5.15 -8.74
CA LEU A 51 -5.14 6.51 -9.18
C LEU A 51 -5.54 7.60 -8.16
N PRO A 52 -6.75 7.61 -7.57
CA PRO A 52 -7.12 8.53 -6.50
C PRO A 52 -6.15 8.53 -5.31
N GLY A 53 -5.59 7.37 -4.94
CA GLY A 53 -4.62 7.27 -3.85
C GLY A 53 -3.35 8.07 -4.12
N TYR A 54 -2.82 7.97 -5.34
CA TYR A 54 -1.69 8.78 -5.78
C TYR A 54 -2.03 10.27 -5.88
N ILE A 55 -3.22 10.61 -6.39
CA ILE A 55 -3.67 12.00 -6.48
C ILE A 55 -3.73 12.63 -5.09
N ILE A 56 -4.36 11.96 -4.13
CA ILE A 56 -4.47 12.47 -2.75
C ILE A 56 -3.09 12.63 -2.12
N ASN A 57 -2.21 11.63 -2.24
CA ASN A 57 -0.83 11.74 -1.75
C ASN A 57 -0.07 12.90 -2.40
N PHE A 58 -0.25 13.13 -3.70
CA PHE A 58 0.34 14.26 -4.40
C PHE A 58 -0.16 15.60 -3.84
N PHE A 59 -1.46 15.75 -3.62
CA PHE A 59 -2.03 16.97 -3.02
C PHE A 59 -1.56 17.20 -1.58
N ILE A 60 -1.43 16.14 -0.78
CA ILE A 60 -0.87 16.21 0.57
C ILE A 60 0.56 16.74 0.53
N LEU A 61 1.40 16.16 -0.33
CA LEU A 61 2.79 16.60 -0.51
C LEU A 61 2.86 18.04 -0.99
N TRP A 62 2.06 18.41 -1.98
CA TRP A 62 2.03 19.77 -2.52
C TRP A 62 1.64 20.81 -1.47
N TRP A 63 0.55 20.58 -0.72
CA TRP A 63 0.14 21.46 0.36
C TRP A 63 1.23 21.57 1.43
N SER A 64 1.81 20.45 1.84
CA SER A 64 2.87 20.42 2.85
C SER A 64 4.11 21.24 2.47
N ARG A 65 4.42 21.33 1.17
CA ARG A 65 5.56 22.11 0.67
C ARG A 65 5.23 23.60 0.58
N ARG A 66 3.99 23.94 0.24
CA ARG A 66 3.54 25.34 0.11
C ARG A 66 3.42 26.06 1.46
N GLY A 67 3.23 25.32 2.55
CA GLY A 67 3.18 25.85 3.92
C GLY A 67 4.54 25.92 4.66
N ARG A 68 5.64 25.44 4.07
CA ARG A 68 6.93 25.35 4.77
C ARG A 68 7.83 26.58 4.55
N ARG A 69 8.18 27.26 5.65
CA ARG A 69 9.54 27.79 5.84
C ARG A 69 10.43 26.59 6.19
N ALA A 70 11.59 26.47 5.57
CA ALA A 70 12.44 25.28 5.57
C ALA A 70 12.96 24.76 6.93
N GLY A 71 12.58 25.37 8.07
CA GLY A 71 13.14 25.09 9.39
C GLY A 71 12.32 24.20 10.32
N ASP A 72 11.10 23.79 9.95
CA ASP A 72 10.15 23.10 10.87
C ASP A 72 10.02 21.58 10.62
N LEU A 73 10.91 21.01 9.80
CA LEU A 73 11.05 19.55 9.66
C LEU A 73 11.94 19.05 10.80
N ASP A 74 11.30 18.66 11.90
CA ASP A 74 11.94 18.07 13.07
C ASP A 74 12.80 16.85 12.64
N GLU A 75 14.03 16.74 13.15
CA GLU A 75 14.91 15.59 12.91
C GLU A 75 14.24 14.28 13.34
N ARG A 76 13.36 14.37 14.35
CA ARG A 76 12.51 13.27 14.80
C ARG A 76 11.59 12.74 13.70
N ASP A 77 10.91 13.61 12.96
CA ASP A 77 9.98 13.19 11.90
C ASP A 77 10.72 12.44 10.78
N LYS A 78 11.94 12.88 10.45
CA LYS A 78 12.81 12.18 9.48
C LYS A 78 13.22 10.80 9.97
N ALA A 79 13.59 10.66 11.25
CA ALA A 79 13.96 9.38 11.82
C ALA A 79 12.77 8.40 11.82
N ILE A 80 11.55 8.88 12.11
CA ILE A 80 10.32 8.08 12.04
C ILE A 80 10.06 7.63 10.60
N GLU A 81 10.19 8.52 9.62
CA GLU A 81 9.99 8.20 8.21
C GLU A 81 11.00 7.17 7.68
N LEU A 82 12.27 7.28 8.05
CA LEU A 82 13.31 6.31 7.69
C LEU A 82 13.01 4.92 8.27
N ARG A 83 12.72 4.83 9.58
CA ARG A 83 12.36 3.56 10.23
C ARG A 83 11.12 2.93 9.63
N ALA A 84 10.08 3.73 9.34
CA ALA A 84 8.88 3.24 8.68
C ALA A 84 9.18 2.70 7.28
N SER A 85 10.10 3.33 6.54
CA SER A 85 10.50 2.89 5.20
C SER A 85 11.27 1.56 5.24
N GLU A 86 12.21 1.41 6.18
CA GLU A 86 12.95 0.15 6.39
C GLU A 86 12.00 -1.00 6.76
N GLN A 87 11.11 -0.77 7.73
CA GLN A 87 10.12 -1.77 8.14
C GLN A 87 9.15 -2.10 7.00
N THR A 88 8.71 -1.11 6.23
CA THR A 88 7.85 -1.34 5.05
C THR A 88 8.56 -2.25 4.06
N MET A 89 9.82 -1.99 3.75
CA MET A 89 10.59 -2.84 2.82
C MET A 89 10.65 -4.29 3.32
N ILE A 90 10.93 -4.51 4.60
CA ILE A 90 10.98 -5.85 5.20
C ILE A 90 9.62 -6.55 5.10
N VAL A 91 8.53 -5.88 5.50
CA VAL A 91 7.17 -6.43 5.44
C VAL A 91 6.80 -6.82 4.01
N ILE A 92 7.06 -5.95 3.05
CA ILE A 92 6.74 -6.15 1.64
C ILE A 92 7.53 -7.32 1.05
N LEU A 93 8.83 -7.42 1.34
CA LEU A 93 9.64 -8.56 0.92
C LEU A 93 9.12 -9.87 1.51
N MET A 94 8.76 -9.89 2.79
CA MET A 94 8.16 -11.06 3.42
C MET A 94 6.83 -11.45 2.77
N VAL A 95 5.95 -10.49 2.49
CA VAL A 95 4.67 -10.77 1.82
C VAL A 95 4.88 -11.34 0.43
N VAL A 96 5.77 -10.76 -0.39
CA VAL A 96 6.06 -11.27 -1.73
C VAL A 96 6.64 -12.68 -1.67
N PHE A 97 7.57 -12.93 -0.74
CA PHE A 97 8.16 -14.24 -0.55
C PHE A 97 7.12 -15.29 -0.16
N LEU A 98 6.31 -15.02 0.87
CA LEU A 98 5.27 -15.94 1.34
C LEU A 98 4.18 -16.16 0.29
N PHE A 99 3.79 -15.10 -0.44
CA PHE A 99 2.82 -15.21 -1.51
C PHE A 99 3.35 -16.04 -2.67
N GLY A 100 4.63 -15.88 -3.03
CA GLY A 100 5.29 -16.69 -4.06
C GLY A 100 5.33 -18.18 -3.69
N ILE A 101 5.71 -18.50 -2.44
CA ILE A 101 5.64 -19.87 -1.93
C ILE A 101 4.20 -20.38 -1.94
N GLY A 102 3.24 -19.58 -1.48
CA GLY A 102 1.83 -19.95 -1.47
C GLY A 102 1.31 -20.28 -2.87
N LEU A 103 1.67 -19.49 -3.89
CA LEU A 103 1.33 -19.77 -5.29
C LEU A 103 1.97 -21.06 -5.79
N TYR A 104 3.24 -21.29 -5.45
CA TYR A 104 3.96 -22.50 -5.82
C TYR A 104 3.28 -23.75 -5.24
N GLU A 105 3.02 -23.78 -3.93
CA GLU A 105 2.41 -24.93 -3.25
C GLU A 105 1.00 -25.21 -3.79
N THR A 106 0.20 -24.16 -4.02
CA THR A 106 -1.19 -24.31 -4.49
C THR A 106 -1.32 -24.74 -5.95
N HIS A 107 -0.32 -24.45 -6.78
CA HIS A 107 -0.33 -24.75 -8.21
C HIS A 107 0.79 -25.72 -8.63
N LEU A 108 1.33 -26.47 -7.66
CA LEU A 108 2.39 -27.43 -7.90
C LEU A 108 1.94 -28.52 -8.88
N GLU A 109 0.75 -29.06 -8.65
CA GLU A 109 0.19 -30.15 -9.46
C GLU A 109 -0.22 -29.69 -10.86
N SER A 110 -0.72 -28.46 -11.01
CA SER A 110 -1.11 -27.90 -12.32
C SER A 110 0.09 -27.46 -13.16
N GLY A 111 1.27 -27.32 -12.55
CA GLY A 111 2.51 -26.83 -13.20
C GLY A 111 2.42 -25.42 -13.77
N THR A 112 1.32 -24.70 -13.51
CA THR A 112 1.03 -23.39 -14.10
C THR A 112 0.27 -22.51 -13.11
N VAL A 113 0.69 -21.25 -13.00
CA VAL A 113 0.04 -20.24 -12.15
C VAL A 113 -0.92 -19.40 -13.00
N PRO A 114 -2.21 -19.30 -12.63
CA PRO A 114 -3.16 -18.42 -13.29
C PRO A 114 -2.69 -16.96 -13.29
N VAL A 115 -2.78 -16.32 -14.46
CA VAL A 115 -2.32 -14.93 -14.67
C VAL A 115 -3.04 -13.93 -13.73
N GLY A 116 -4.26 -14.25 -13.28
CA GLY A 116 -5.00 -13.44 -12.31
C GLY A 116 -4.24 -13.18 -11.02
N TRP A 117 -3.50 -14.17 -10.51
CA TRP A 117 -2.70 -14.01 -9.30
C TRP A 117 -1.55 -13.02 -9.49
N LEU A 118 -1.03 -12.88 -10.71
CA LEU A 118 -0.03 -11.87 -11.05
C LEU A 118 -0.62 -10.45 -11.06
N TYR A 119 -1.89 -10.31 -11.43
CA TYR A 119 -2.62 -9.06 -11.27
C TYR A 119 -2.87 -8.71 -9.80
N LEU A 120 -3.22 -9.71 -8.97
CA LEU A 120 -3.32 -9.50 -7.52
C LEU A 120 -1.98 -9.05 -6.94
N LEU A 121 -0.88 -9.69 -7.32
CA LEU A 121 0.45 -9.32 -6.86
C LEU A 121 0.83 -7.91 -7.32
N SER A 122 0.67 -7.58 -8.61
CA SER A 122 1.04 -6.25 -9.12
C SER A 122 0.24 -5.11 -8.48
N TYR A 123 -1.09 -5.12 -8.60
CA TYR A 123 -1.94 -4.06 -8.06
C TYR A 123 -2.00 -4.10 -6.53
N GLY A 124 -2.05 -5.30 -5.95
CA GLY A 124 -2.08 -5.49 -4.51
C GLY A 124 -0.81 -5.01 -3.83
N MET A 125 0.37 -5.22 -4.42
CA MET A 125 1.62 -4.71 -3.84
C MET A 125 1.68 -3.18 -3.84
N VAL A 126 1.17 -2.52 -4.89
CA VAL A 126 1.06 -1.05 -4.89
C VAL A 126 0.17 -0.55 -3.75
N ALA A 127 -1.00 -1.16 -3.59
CA ALA A 127 -1.92 -0.81 -2.53
C ALA A 127 -1.34 -1.10 -1.14
N LEU A 128 -0.70 -2.26 -0.99
CA LEU A 128 -0.12 -2.71 0.27
C LEU A 128 1.07 -1.86 0.71
N VAL A 129 2.04 -1.57 -0.16
CA VAL A 129 3.17 -0.67 0.14
C VAL A 129 2.64 0.68 0.62
N SER A 130 1.67 1.23 -0.13
CA SER A 130 1.13 2.55 0.12
C SER A 130 0.26 2.62 1.39
N LEU A 131 -0.26 1.48 1.87
CA LEU A 131 -0.96 1.35 3.14
C LEU A 131 -0.01 1.11 4.32
N VAL A 132 0.93 0.17 4.15
CA VAL A 132 1.83 -0.28 5.22
C VAL A 132 2.74 0.88 5.68
N HIS A 133 3.24 1.69 4.76
CA HIS A 133 4.12 2.81 5.09
C HIS A 133 3.49 3.84 6.06
N PRO A 134 2.31 4.44 5.77
CA PRO A 134 1.67 5.36 6.70
C PRO A 134 1.24 4.68 8.01
N VAL A 135 0.85 3.41 7.98
CA VAL A 135 0.51 2.64 9.20
C VAL A 135 1.74 2.49 10.10
N LEU A 136 2.88 2.07 9.56
CA LEU A 136 4.12 1.93 10.31
C LEU A 136 4.66 3.28 10.79
N SER A 137 4.51 4.33 9.99
CA SER A 137 4.80 5.71 10.40
C SER A 137 4.01 6.11 11.65
N LEU A 138 2.70 5.81 11.69
CA LEU A 138 1.87 6.07 12.87
C LEU A 138 2.28 5.21 14.07
N ILE A 139 2.53 3.91 13.86
CA ILE A 139 2.97 3.00 14.93
C ILE A 139 4.26 3.51 15.56
N ASN A 140 5.25 3.88 14.76
CA ASN A 140 6.54 4.39 15.24
C ASN A 140 6.39 5.75 15.96
N ASP A 141 5.50 6.63 15.49
CA ASP A 141 5.21 7.90 16.17
C ASP A 141 4.53 7.69 17.54
N PHE A 142 3.59 6.75 17.64
CA PHE A 142 2.97 6.40 18.93
C PHE A 142 3.94 5.69 19.88
N ALA A 143 4.77 4.76 19.37
CA ALA A 143 5.78 4.07 20.17
C ALA A 143 6.84 5.03 20.71
N GLY A 144 7.31 5.98 19.90
CA GLY A 144 8.28 6.99 20.34
C GLY A 144 7.73 8.01 21.36
N HIS A 145 6.44 8.01 21.68
CA HIS A 145 5.90 8.76 22.83
C HIS A 145 5.97 7.97 24.16
N ALA A 146 6.23 6.66 24.14
CA ALA A 146 6.34 5.85 25.34
C ALA A 146 7.74 5.89 25.99
N ASP A 147 8.75 6.32 25.23
CA ASP A 147 10.16 6.37 25.66
C ASP A 147 10.60 7.79 26.13
N GLY A 148 9.66 8.72 26.35
CA GLY A 148 9.90 10.13 26.71
C GLY A 148 9.41 10.51 28.09
#